data_AF-A0AA45C6R1-F1
#
_entry.id   AF-A0AA45C6R1-F1
#
_cell.length_a   1.000
_cell.length_b   1.000
_cell.length_c   1.000
_cell.angle_alpha   90.00
_cell.angle_beta   90.00
_cell.angle_gamma   90.00
#
_symmetry.space_group_name_H-M   'P 1'
#
loop_
_entity.id
_entity.type
_entity.pdbx_description
1 polymer ?
#
loop_
_entity_poly.entity_id
_entity_poly.type
_entity_poly.pdbx_seq_one_letter_code
_entity_poly.pdbx_strand_id
1 'polypeptide(L)'
;MNDQKPSKNSKPTDLRNIIALIITLAVITITIIVAICTLTLPEKPDFDFIGQSLLPLWGTWLGTVLAFYFGKANFDSVAKTYENVINNLSSEEKMEKIPVDDVMTPINNITHIDYDETQLNRTILEILNDKLFSGYNRFVFLEKNNIFKYVIHRSTFTNFIADKLRDETIDVKKLTLKNFIDEKDKNEYIKDMLDNSYNFVALNDNLLDAKNAMKSLKNCEDVFVTKTGRGTDPVLGLITNNIIIKFSKI
;
A
#
# COMPACT_ATOMS: atom_id res chain seq x y z
N MET A 1 25.03 24.58 -2.41
CA MET A 1 25.53 23.96 -3.65
C MET A 1 26.39 22.79 -3.22
N ASN A 2 25.78 21.60 -3.14
CA ASN A 2 26.40 20.41 -2.55
C ASN A 2 26.43 19.33 -3.63
N ASP A 3 27.63 18.99 -4.07
CA ASP A 3 27.91 18.02 -5.13
C ASP A 3 27.60 16.60 -4.66
N GLN A 4 26.49 16.02 -5.14
CA GLN A 4 26.28 14.58 -5.12
C GLN A 4 27.02 13.94 -6.31
N LYS A 5 28.15 13.30 -5.99
CA LYS A 5 28.87 12.41 -6.90
C LYS A 5 28.02 11.15 -7.13
N PRO A 6 27.69 10.75 -8.37
CA PRO A 6 26.89 9.56 -8.60
C PRO A 6 27.73 8.30 -8.33
N SER A 7 27.24 7.44 -7.43
CA SER A 7 27.82 6.11 -7.22
C SER A 7 27.59 5.26 -8.47
N LYS A 8 28.68 4.91 -9.18
CA LYS A 8 28.66 3.89 -10.23
C LYS A 8 28.27 2.55 -9.60
N ASN A 9 27.00 2.19 -9.70
CA ASN A 9 26.56 0.81 -9.59
C ASN A 9 27.08 0.05 -10.82
N SER A 10 28.29 -0.50 -10.72
CA SER A 10 28.82 -1.42 -11.73
C SER A 10 28.04 -2.73 -11.64
N LYS A 11 27.21 -2.96 -12.65
CA LYS A 11 26.40 -4.14 -12.91
C LYS A 11 27.16 -5.45 -12.60
N PRO A 12 26.71 -6.25 -11.62
CA PRO A 12 27.25 -7.60 -11.40
C PRO A 12 26.88 -8.58 -12.54
N THR A 13 26.01 -8.18 -13.49
CA THR A 13 25.62 -8.97 -14.66
C THR A 13 26.65 -8.97 -15.79
N ASP A 14 27.44 -7.91 -15.95
CA ASP A 14 28.40 -7.81 -17.08
C ASP A 14 29.60 -8.73 -16.89
N LEU A 15 30.15 -8.83 -15.67
CA LEU A 15 31.30 -9.70 -15.39
C LEU A 15 30.97 -11.19 -15.60
N ARG A 16 29.77 -11.61 -15.18
CA ARG A 16 29.31 -13.01 -15.35
C ARG A 16 29.18 -13.38 -16.83
N ASN A 17 28.66 -12.46 -17.64
CA ASN A 17 28.50 -12.68 -19.09
C ASN A 17 29.85 -12.72 -19.80
N ILE A 18 30.80 -11.89 -19.39
CA ILE A 18 32.16 -11.88 -19.93
C ILE A 18 32.89 -13.20 -19.60
N ILE A 19 32.78 -13.69 -18.36
CA ILE A 19 33.38 -14.97 -17.96
C ILE A 19 32.75 -16.12 -18.76
N ALA A 20 31.43 -16.16 -18.91
CA ALA A 20 30.74 -17.17 -19.70
C ALA A 20 31.17 -17.17 -21.18
N LEU A 21 31.33 -15.97 -21.78
CA LEU A 21 31.81 -15.80 -23.15
C LEU A 21 33.24 -16.32 -23.32
N ILE A 22 34.14 -15.96 -22.40
CA ILE A 22 35.56 -16.37 -22.43
C ILE A 22 35.67 -17.89 -22.33
N ILE A 23 34.96 -18.51 -21.38
CA ILE A 23 34.96 -19.97 -21.20
C ILE A 23 34.42 -20.66 -22.46
N THR A 24 33.33 -20.16 -23.03
CA THR A 24 32.73 -20.73 -24.25
C THR A 24 33.68 -20.65 -25.43
N LEU A 25 34.32 -19.49 -25.64
CA LEU A 25 35.31 -19.30 -26.70
C LEU A 25 36.53 -20.21 -26.50
N ALA A 26 37.05 -20.31 -25.27
CA ALA A 26 38.19 -21.18 -24.97
C ALA A 26 37.91 -22.66 -25.30
N VAL A 27 36.73 -23.17 -24.95
CA VAL A 27 36.33 -24.56 -25.25
C VAL A 27 36.22 -24.78 -26.76
N ILE A 28 35.60 -23.85 -27.51
CA ILE A 28 35.49 -23.93 -28.96
C ILE A 28 36.89 -23.90 -29.61
N THR A 29 37.75 -22.96 -29.21
CA THR A 29 39.10 -22.83 -29.75
C THR A 29 39.94 -24.07 -29.49
N ILE A 30 39.93 -24.63 -28.27
CA ILE A 30 40.65 -25.86 -27.94
C ILE A 30 40.12 -27.03 -28.79
N THR A 31 38.80 -27.15 -28.94
CA THR A 31 38.20 -28.21 -29.76
C THR A 31 38.64 -28.11 -31.23
N ILE A 32 38.68 -26.91 -31.79
CA ILE A 32 39.15 -26.65 -33.17
C ILE A 32 40.64 -26.96 -33.30
N ILE A 33 41.47 -26.56 -32.33
CA ILE A 33 42.91 -26.84 -32.35
C ILE A 33 43.17 -28.34 -32.31
N VAL A 34 42.46 -29.09 -31.43
CA VAL A 34 42.57 -30.54 -31.36
C VAL A 34 42.15 -31.17 -32.69
N ALA A 35 41.03 -30.73 -33.29
CA ALA A 35 40.60 -31.21 -34.60
C ALA A 35 41.64 -30.96 -35.70
N ILE A 36 42.22 -29.76 -35.76
CA ILE A 36 43.26 -29.42 -36.75
C ILE A 36 44.53 -30.26 -36.53
N CYS A 37 44.99 -30.42 -35.29
CA CYS A 37 46.15 -31.24 -34.97
C CYS A 37 45.92 -32.71 -35.37
N THR A 38 44.72 -33.25 -35.16
CA THR A 38 44.40 -34.63 -35.54
C THR A 38 44.38 -34.86 -37.05
N LEU A 39 44.08 -33.82 -37.85
CA LEU A 39 44.02 -33.90 -39.31
C LEU A 39 45.36 -33.62 -39.99
N THR A 40 46.30 -32.98 -39.30
CA THR A 40 47.58 -32.49 -39.87
C THR A 40 48.81 -33.27 -39.41
N LEU A 41 48.73 -34.02 -38.31
CA LEU A 41 49.83 -34.87 -37.84
C LEU A 41 49.95 -36.16 -38.68
N PRO A 42 51.18 -36.58 -39.05
CA PRO A 42 51.43 -37.71 -39.95
C PRO A 42 51.12 -39.08 -39.31
N GLU A 43 51.19 -39.19 -37.99
CA GLU A 43 50.67 -40.33 -37.24
C GLU A 43 49.22 -40.05 -36.84
N LYS A 44 48.30 -40.90 -37.29
CA LYS A 44 46.88 -40.75 -36.94
C LYS A 44 46.72 -41.01 -35.43
N PRO A 45 46.30 -40.01 -34.64
CA PRO A 45 46.03 -40.25 -33.22
C PRO A 45 44.89 -41.25 -33.05
N ASP A 46 44.90 -41.95 -31.93
CA ASP A 46 43.85 -42.91 -31.57
C ASP A 46 42.51 -42.19 -31.37
N PHE A 47 41.63 -42.33 -32.36
CA PHE A 47 40.31 -41.68 -32.37
C PHE A 47 39.42 -42.18 -31.24
N ASP A 48 39.68 -43.38 -30.70
CA ASP A 48 38.93 -43.93 -29.57
C ASP A 48 39.15 -43.10 -28.30
N PHE A 49 40.38 -42.66 -28.05
CA PHE A 49 40.71 -41.82 -26.90
C PHE A 49 40.04 -40.45 -26.96
N ILE A 50 40.02 -39.85 -28.16
CA ILE A 50 39.42 -38.53 -28.40
C ILE A 50 37.90 -38.60 -28.25
N GLY A 51 37.26 -39.62 -28.84
CA GLY A 51 35.82 -39.85 -28.70
C GLY A 51 35.42 -40.08 -27.24
N GLN A 52 36.16 -40.92 -26.51
CA GLN A 52 35.87 -41.25 -25.11
C GLN A 52 36.06 -40.06 -24.16
N SER A 53 36.93 -39.09 -24.50
CA SER A 53 37.20 -37.92 -23.66
C SER A 53 36.29 -36.72 -23.99
N LEU A 54 35.99 -36.48 -25.27
CA LEU A 54 35.21 -35.30 -25.69
C LEU A 54 33.69 -35.51 -25.58
N LEU A 55 33.19 -36.73 -25.80
CA LEU A 55 31.74 -37.00 -25.70
C LEU A 55 31.18 -36.70 -24.29
N PRO A 56 31.83 -37.11 -23.18
CA PRO A 56 31.39 -36.74 -21.84
C PRO A 56 31.48 -35.24 -21.56
N LEU A 57 32.50 -34.56 -22.10
CA LEU A 57 32.68 -33.11 -21.93
C LEU A 57 31.55 -32.33 -22.60
N TRP A 58 31.20 -32.68 -23.84
CA TRP A 58 30.06 -32.08 -24.54
C TRP A 58 28.73 -32.42 -23.88
N GLY A 59 28.54 -33.67 -23.43
CA GLY A 59 27.33 -34.08 -22.72
C GLY A 59 27.11 -33.29 -21.43
N THR A 60 28.16 -33.08 -20.64
CA THR A 60 28.09 -32.32 -19.38
C THR A 60 27.84 -30.83 -19.64
N TRP A 61 28.51 -30.25 -20.63
CA TRP A 61 28.31 -28.85 -20.99
C TRP A 61 26.90 -28.60 -21.57
N LEU A 62 26.45 -29.43 -22.52
CA LEU A 62 25.11 -29.37 -23.09
C LEU A 62 24.03 -29.58 -22.02
N GLY A 63 24.21 -30.54 -21.11
CA GLY A 63 23.31 -30.77 -19.99
C GLY A 63 23.18 -29.55 -19.08
N THR A 64 24.30 -28.88 -18.78
CA THR A 64 24.31 -27.67 -17.94
C THR A 64 23.63 -26.49 -18.64
N VAL A 65 23.88 -26.29 -19.93
CA VAL A 65 23.22 -25.24 -20.73
C VAL A 65 21.71 -25.48 -20.84
N LEU A 66 21.30 -26.73 -21.09
CA LEU A 66 19.89 -27.11 -21.15
C LEU A 66 19.20 -26.93 -19.79
N ALA A 67 19.84 -27.35 -18.69
CA ALA A 67 19.32 -27.16 -17.34
C ALA A 67 19.17 -25.66 -16.99
N PHE A 68 20.14 -24.83 -17.38
CA PHE A 68 20.05 -23.37 -17.21
C PHE A 68 18.92 -22.77 -18.05
N TYR A 69 18.81 -23.17 -19.33
CA TYR A 69 17.81 -22.64 -20.26
C TYR A 69 16.38 -23.01 -19.83
N PHE A 70 16.14 -24.29 -19.54
CA PHE A 70 14.83 -24.76 -19.08
C PHE A 70 14.53 -24.29 -17.65
N GLY A 71 15.53 -24.21 -16.76
CA GLY A 71 15.38 -23.63 -15.44
C GLY A 71 14.91 -22.18 -15.53
N LYS A 72 15.62 -21.34 -16.29
CA LYS A 72 15.25 -19.93 -16.48
C LYS A 72 13.86 -19.76 -17.10
N ALA A 73 13.55 -20.51 -18.16
CA ALA A 73 12.24 -20.44 -18.80
C ALA A 73 11.10 -20.85 -17.84
N ASN A 74 11.34 -21.85 -16.99
CA ASN A 74 10.39 -22.26 -15.96
C ASN A 74 10.21 -21.20 -14.88
N PHE A 75 11.28 -20.56 -14.39
CA PHE A 75 11.16 -19.46 -13.41
C PHE A 75 10.49 -18.21 -13.98
N ASP A 76 10.85 -17.79 -15.20
CA ASP A 76 10.28 -16.60 -15.84
C ASP A 76 8.79 -16.80 -16.17
N SER A 77 8.37 -18.02 -16.55
CA SER A 77 6.96 -18.35 -16.80
C SER A 77 6.14 -18.44 -15.51
N VAL A 78 6.71 -19.00 -14.43
CA VAL A 78 6.08 -19.02 -13.11
C VAL A 78 5.89 -17.61 -12.57
N ALA A 79 6.92 -16.76 -12.62
CA ALA A 79 6.82 -15.37 -12.17
C ALA A 79 5.74 -14.58 -12.94
N LYS A 80 5.68 -14.71 -14.27
CA LYS A 80 4.64 -14.09 -15.09
C LYS A 80 3.25 -14.60 -14.78
N THR A 81 3.09 -15.88 -14.50
CA THR A 81 1.79 -16.44 -14.09
C THR A 81 1.35 -15.86 -12.74
N TYR A 82 2.25 -15.71 -11.78
CA TYR A 82 1.93 -15.05 -10.50
C TYR A 82 1.55 -13.58 -10.68
N GLU A 83 2.32 -12.82 -11.46
CA GLU A 83 1.99 -11.42 -11.77
C GLU A 83 0.64 -11.29 -12.49
N ASN A 84 0.37 -12.15 -13.48
CA ASN A 84 -0.91 -12.17 -14.20
C ASN A 84 -2.08 -12.55 -13.30
N VAL A 85 -1.89 -13.52 -12.39
CA VAL A 85 -2.93 -13.89 -11.41
C VAL A 85 -3.24 -12.71 -10.50
N ILE A 86 -2.22 -12.02 -9.96
CA ILE A 86 -2.40 -10.85 -9.09
C ILE A 86 -3.07 -9.68 -9.86
N ASN A 87 -2.67 -9.45 -11.10
CA ASN A 87 -3.22 -8.37 -11.93
C ASN A 87 -4.67 -8.65 -12.39
N ASN A 88 -5.04 -9.92 -12.51
CA ASN A 88 -6.39 -10.35 -12.89
C ASN A 88 -7.37 -10.50 -11.70
N LEU A 89 -6.90 -10.34 -10.46
CA LEU A 89 -7.79 -10.23 -9.31
C LEU A 89 -8.66 -8.98 -9.44
N SER A 90 -9.94 -9.12 -9.11
CA SER A 90 -10.82 -7.97 -8.90
C SER A 90 -10.26 -7.07 -7.78
N SER A 91 -10.63 -5.79 -7.79
CA SER A 91 -10.19 -4.86 -6.75
C SER A 91 -10.62 -5.30 -5.35
N GLU A 92 -11.68 -6.10 -5.21
CA GLU A 92 -12.13 -6.65 -3.93
C GLU A 92 -11.22 -7.77 -3.44
N GLU A 93 -10.84 -8.71 -4.31
CA GLU A 93 -9.86 -9.76 -3.98
C GLU A 93 -8.46 -9.21 -3.67
N LYS A 94 -8.11 -8.05 -4.25
CA LYS A 94 -6.88 -7.32 -3.89
C LYS A 94 -6.99 -6.72 -2.48
N MET A 95 -8.12 -6.07 -2.16
CA MET A 95 -8.36 -5.46 -0.85
C MET A 95 -8.46 -6.48 0.29
N GLU A 96 -9.01 -7.65 0.03
CA GLU A 96 -9.10 -8.75 1.01
C GLU A 96 -7.71 -9.19 1.53
N LYS A 97 -6.68 -9.03 0.70
CA LYS A 97 -5.30 -9.41 1.03
C LYS A 97 -4.49 -8.31 1.72
N ILE A 98 -5.06 -7.11 1.88
CA ILE A 98 -4.37 -5.97 2.48
C ILE A 98 -4.86 -5.82 3.92
N PRO A 99 -4.02 -6.10 4.94
CA PRO A 99 -4.36 -5.83 6.33
C PRO A 99 -4.65 -4.35 6.56
N VAL A 100 -5.59 -4.03 7.45
CA VAL A 100 -5.88 -2.62 7.77
C VAL A 100 -4.68 -1.90 8.39
N ASP A 101 -3.86 -2.62 9.17
CA ASP A 101 -2.67 -2.09 9.85
C ASP A 101 -1.62 -1.54 8.87
N ASP A 102 -1.51 -2.14 7.67
CA ASP A 102 -0.52 -1.75 6.66
C ASP A 102 -0.85 -0.41 5.97
N VAL A 103 -2.13 -0.01 5.97
CA VAL A 103 -2.63 1.12 5.16
C VAL A 103 -3.36 2.20 5.95
N MET A 104 -3.75 1.94 7.19
CA MET A 104 -4.41 2.93 8.04
C MET A 104 -3.49 4.11 8.35
N THR A 105 -4.08 5.27 8.63
CA THR A 105 -3.35 6.38 9.25
C THR A 105 -3.18 6.05 10.73
N PRO A 106 -1.95 5.84 11.25
CA PRO A 106 -1.74 5.48 12.65
C PRO A 106 -2.21 6.59 13.59
N ILE A 107 -2.66 6.25 14.80
CA ILE A 107 -3.17 7.20 15.81
C ILE A 107 -2.27 8.43 16.02
N ASN A 108 -0.95 8.23 16.07
CA ASN A 108 0.02 9.32 16.26
C ASN A 108 0.07 10.32 15.09
N ASN A 109 -0.47 9.95 13.94
CA ASN A 109 -0.54 10.78 12.73
C ASN A 109 -1.97 11.29 12.47
N ILE A 110 -2.94 10.94 13.31
CA ILE A 110 -4.30 11.48 13.22
C ILE A 110 -4.32 12.83 13.94
N THR A 111 -4.53 13.92 13.19
CA THR A 111 -4.86 15.22 13.79
C THR A 111 -6.23 15.15 14.46
N HIS A 112 -6.28 15.37 15.77
CA HIS A 112 -7.51 15.29 16.56
C HIS A 112 -7.56 16.39 17.63
N ILE A 113 -8.75 16.57 18.18
CA ILE A 113 -9.04 17.41 19.35
C ILE A 113 -9.22 16.47 20.54
N ASP A 114 -8.47 16.69 21.61
CA ASP A 114 -8.71 16.05 22.89
C ASP A 114 -10.06 16.56 23.44
N TYR A 115 -11.03 15.66 23.48
CA TYR A 115 -12.38 15.95 23.92
C TYR A 115 -12.49 15.89 25.44
N ASP A 116 -13.03 16.97 26.00
CA ASP A 116 -13.59 17.04 27.33
C ASP A 116 -14.86 17.92 27.29
N GLU A 117 -15.59 17.98 28.40
CA GLU A 117 -16.82 18.79 28.46
C GLU A 117 -16.58 20.29 28.25
N THR A 118 -15.35 20.78 28.45
CA THR A 118 -15.02 22.20 28.21
C THR A 118 -15.04 22.54 26.73
N GLN A 119 -14.73 21.57 25.86
CA GLN A 119 -14.80 21.73 24.40
C GLN A 119 -16.22 22.03 23.90
N LEU A 120 -17.26 21.67 24.65
CA LEU A 120 -18.64 21.99 24.29
C LEU A 120 -18.89 23.51 24.19
N ASN A 121 -18.16 24.31 24.96
CA ASN A 121 -18.28 25.78 24.96
C ASN A 121 -17.44 26.45 23.87
N ARG A 122 -16.55 25.71 23.21
CA ARG A 122 -15.73 26.24 22.11
C ARG A 122 -16.63 26.62 20.94
N THR A 123 -16.37 27.77 20.34
CA THR A 123 -17.16 28.22 19.18
C THR A 123 -16.82 27.39 17.94
N ILE A 124 -17.80 27.19 17.07
CA ILE A 124 -17.58 26.47 15.80
C ILE A 124 -16.55 27.22 14.94
N LEU A 125 -16.55 28.56 14.97
CA LEU A 125 -15.56 29.36 14.24
C LEU A 125 -14.13 29.15 14.77
N GLU A 126 -13.94 29.02 16.09
CA GLU A 126 -12.63 28.68 16.66
C GLU A 126 -12.16 27.27 16.25
N ILE A 127 -13.08 26.32 16.10
CA ILE A 127 -12.76 24.97 15.60
C ILE A 127 -12.39 25.04 14.11
N LEU A 128 -13.20 25.72 13.29
CA LEU A 128 -12.99 25.84 11.85
C LEU A 128 -11.70 26.57 11.47
N ASN A 129 -11.31 27.57 12.27
CA ASN A 129 -10.11 28.40 12.07
C ASN A 129 -8.87 27.86 12.78
N ASP A 130 -8.96 26.70 13.43
CA ASP A 130 -7.81 26.09 14.07
C ASP A 130 -6.74 25.74 13.03
N LYS A 131 -5.53 26.25 13.24
CA LYS A 131 -4.41 26.07 12.32
C LYS A 131 -4.01 24.60 12.17
N LEU A 132 -4.22 23.80 13.22
CA LEU A 132 -3.98 22.35 13.19
C LEU A 132 -4.81 21.66 12.10
N PHE A 133 -6.00 22.21 11.81
CA PHE A 133 -6.97 21.64 10.87
C PHE A 133 -7.02 22.38 9.52
N SER A 134 -6.08 23.28 9.23
CA SER A 134 -6.06 24.08 8.00
C SER A 134 -5.98 23.25 6.71
N GLY A 135 -5.36 22.07 6.76
CA GLY A 135 -5.29 21.12 5.64
C GLY A 135 -6.32 19.98 5.70
N TYR A 136 -7.24 20.00 6.66
CA TYR A 136 -8.14 18.89 6.95
C TYR A 136 -9.61 19.30 6.78
N ASN A 137 -10.39 18.36 6.24
CA ASN A 137 -11.85 18.49 6.06
C ASN A 137 -12.64 17.76 7.16
N ARG A 138 -11.95 17.15 8.13
CA ARG A 138 -12.53 16.35 9.19
C ARG A 138 -11.92 16.76 10.52
N PHE A 139 -12.76 16.87 11.53
CA PHE A 139 -12.39 17.14 12.91
C PHE A 139 -12.68 15.88 13.70
N VAL A 140 -11.61 15.16 14.08
CA VAL A 140 -11.72 13.97 14.93
C VAL A 140 -11.63 14.44 16.38
N PHE A 141 -12.56 13.99 17.21
CA PHE A 141 -12.61 14.24 18.65
C PHE A 141 -12.39 12.91 19.37
N LEU A 142 -11.37 12.87 20.23
CA LEU A 142 -11.03 11.69 21.02
C LEU A 142 -11.14 12.01 22.50
N GLU A 143 -11.83 11.16 23.26
CA GLU A 143 -11.79 11.18 24.72
C GLU A 143 -10.44 10.67 25.25
N LYS A 144 -10.27 10.70 26.57
CA LYS A 144 -9.10 10.13 27.25
C LYS A 144 -8.84 8.69 26.78
N ASN A 145 -7.55 8.34 26.71
CA ASN A 145 -7.09 7.03 26.22
C ASN A 145 -7.43 6.75 24.74
N ASN A 146 -7.53 7.79 23.91
CA ASN A 146 -7.81 7.70 22.47
C ASN A 146 -9.15 7.00 22.15
N ILE A 147 -10.14 7.12 23.03
CA ILE A 147 -11.47 6.58 22.76
C ILE A 147 -12.17 7.51 21.79
N PHE A 148 -12.72 6.96 20.71
CA PHE A 148 -13.41 7.77 19.71
C PHE A 148 -14.65 8.44 20.30
N LYS A 149 -14.85 9.73 19.99
CA LYS A 149 -16.05 10.45 20.38
C LYS A 149 -16.87 10.93 19.20
N TYR A 150 -16.27 11.74 18.31
CA TYR A 150 -16.92 12.26 17.12
C TYR A 150 -15.93 12.36 15.95
N VAL A 151 -16.46 12.25 14.74
CA VAL A 151 -15.83 12.82 13.55
C VAL A 151 -16.84 13.77 12.92
N ILE A 152 -16.45 15.02 12.77
CA ILE A 152 -17.32 16.04 12.18
C ILE A 152 -16.65 16.56 10.93
N HIS A 153 -17.36 16.53 9.81
CA HIS A 153 -16.85 17.08 8.56
C HIS A 153 -17.00 18.60 8.55
N ARG A 154 -16.06 19.29 7.90
CA ARG A 154 -16.05 20.74 7.75
C ARG A 154 -17.31 21.25 7.04
N SER A 155 -17.82 20.49 6.08
CA SER A 155 -19.10 20.76 5.41
C SER A 155 -20.27 20.74 6.38
N THR A 156 -20.32 19.81 7.34
CA THR A 156 -21.39 19.71 8.33
C THR A 156 -21.45 20.94 9.23
N PHE A 157 -20.30 21.44 9.70
CA PHE A 157 -20.24 22.70 10.44
C PHE A 157 -20.65 23.90 9.58
N THR A 158 -20.17 23.96 8.35
CA THR A 158 -20.50 25.05 7.42
C THR A 158 -22.00 25.09 7.11
N ASN A 159 -22.61 23.93 6.88
CA ASN A 159 -24.05 23.78 6.64
C ASN A 159 -24.86 24.22 7.86
N PHE A 160 -24.48 23.79 9.06
CA PHE A 160 -25.14 24.21 10.30
C PHE A 160 -25.10 25.74 10.48
N ILE A 161 -23.93 26.36 10.26
CA ILE A 161 -23.80 27.83 10.33
C ILE A 161 -24.69 28.49 9.28
N ALA A 162 -24.68 27.99 8.04
CA ALA A 162 -25.50 28.53 6.95
C ALA A 162 -27.00 28.44 7.23
N ASP A 163 -27.46 27.37 7.89
CA ASP A 163 -28.85 27.22 8.30
C ASP A 163 -29.22 28.22 9.40
N LYS A 164 -28.34 28.43 10.40
CA LYS A 164 -28.58 29.40 11.48
C LYS A 164 -28.47 30.86 11.02
N LEU A 165 -27.71 31.16 9.96
CA LEU A 165 -27.67 32.49 9.35
C LEU A 165 -29.02 32.96 8.80
N ARG A 166 -29.96 32.03 8.53
CA ARG A 166 -31.31 32.37 8.07
C ARG A 166 -32.19 32.95 9.16
N ASP A 167 -31.81 32.77 10.42
CA ASP A 167 -32.47 33.33 11.58
C ASP A 167 -31.72 34.60 12.03
N GLU A 168 -32.30 35.76 11.77
CA GLU A 168 -31.71 37.07 12.08
C GLU A 168 -31.49 37.31 13.59
N THR A 169 -32.09 36.47 14.45
CA THR A 169 -31.92 36.56 15.91
C THR A 169 -30.66 35.86 16.42
N ILE A 170 -30.01 35.03 15.59
CA ILE A 170 -28.87 34.20 15.99
C ILE A 170 -27.55 34.88 15.62
N ASP A 171 -26.73 35.18 16.63
CA ASP A 171 -25.34 35.57 16.42
C ASP A 171 -24.46 34.34 16.17
N VAL A 172 -24.15 34.09 14.89
CA VAL A 172 -23.35 32.94 14.46
C VAL A 172 -21.95 32.88 15.04
N LYS A 173 -21.39 34.02 15.48
CA LYS A 173 -20.06 34.05 16.11
C LYS A 173 -20.06 33.42 17.49
N LYS A 174 -21.24 33.29 18.11
CA LYS A 174 -21.44 32.68 19.42
C LYS A 174 -21.88 31.23 19.36
N LEU A 175 -22.07 30.67 18.16
CA LEU A 175 -22.46 29.26 18.02
C LEU A 175 -21.33 28.36 18.50
N THR A 176 -21.65 27.51 19.47
CA THR A 176 -20.73 26.57 20.12
C THR A 176 -20.89 25.16 19.59
N LEU A 177 -19.91 24.29 19.89
CA LEU A 177 -20.02 22.86 19.64
C LEU A 177 -21.25 22.25 20.34
N LYS A 178 -21.59 22.74 21.54
CA LYS A 178 -22.83 22.32 22.22
C LYS A 178 -24.07 22.63 21.39
N ASN A 179 -24.19 23.84 20.84
CA ASN A 179 -25.34 24.21 20.01
C ASN A 179 -25.47 23.32 18.78
N PHE A 180 -24.34 22.88 18.21
CA PHE A 180 -24.32 21.95 17.09
C PHE A 180 -24.77 20.55 17.50
N ILE A 181 -24.23 20.00 18.59
CA ILE A 181 -24.58 18.65 19.07
C ILE A 181 -26.04 18.58 19.51
N ASP A 182 -26.55 19.62 20.19
CA ASP A 182 -27.96 19.71 20.60
C ASP A 182 -28.92 19.76 19.38
N GLU A 183 -28.44 20.07 18.18
CA GLU A 183 -29.23 20.08 16.95
C GLU A 183 -29.51 18.65 16.44
N LYS A 184 -28.77 17.64 16.92
CA LYS A 184 -28.96 16.23 16.60
C LYS A 184 -30.42 15.78 16.75
N ASP A 185 -31.13 16.26 17.77
CA ASP A 185 -32.52 15.85 18.02
C ASP A 185 -33.54 16.57 17.12
N LYS A 186 -33.11 17.60 16.39
CA LYS A 186 -33.98 18.49 15.61
C LYS A 186 -33.72 18.40 14.09
N ASN A 187 -32.51 18.03 13.70
CA ASN A 187 -32.07 18.01 12.32
C ASN A 187 -31.56 16.61 11.95
N GLU A 188 -32.33 15.92 11.11
CA GLU A 188 -32.03 14.56 10.66
C GLU A 188 -30.69 14.46 9.92
N TYR A 189 -30.30 15.47 9.15
CA TYR A 189 -29.01 15.50 8.47
C TYR A 189 -27.85 15.57 9.46
N ILE A 190 -27.94 16.41 10.50
CA ILE A 190 -26.89 16.49 11.54
C ILE A 190 -26.84 15.20 12.34
N LYS A 191 -28.00 14.62 12.67
CA LYS A 191 -28.08 13.32 13.34
C LYS A 191 -27.38 12.23 12.55
N ASP A 192 -27.68 12.14 11.26
CA ASP A 192 -27.08 11.15 10.39
C ASP A 192 -25.57 11.37 10.22
N MET A 193 -25.11 12.62 10.10
CA MET A 193 -23.69 12.95 10.07
C MET A 193 -22.96 12.69 11.39
N LEU A 194 -23.64 12.73 12.54
CA LEU A 194 -23.04 12.44 13.85
C LEU A 194 -23.05 10.97 14.22
N ASP A 195 -24.00 10.18 13.68
CA ASP A 195 -24.18 8.77 14.07
C ASP A 195 -23.72 7.79 12.99
N ASN A 196 -23.80 8.18 11.72
CA ASN A 196 -23.61 7.28 10.57
C ASN A 196 -22.49 7.71 9.62
N SER A 197 -21.70 8.74 9.97
CA SER A 197 -20.55 9.19 9.16
C SER A 197 -19.29 8.35 9.36
N TYR A 198 -19.30 7.45 10.35
CA TYR A 198 -18.18 6.60 10.68
C TYR A 198 -18.61 5.18 11.04
N ASN A 199 -17.64 4.27 11.04
CA ASN A 199 -17.78 2.91 11.56
C ASN A 199 -16.47 2.40 12.17
N PHE A 200 -16.44 1.16 12.66
CA PHE A 200 -15.27 0.54 13.27
C PHE A 200 -14.93 -0.80 12.63
N VAL A 201 -13.64 -1.13 12.63
CA VAL A 201 -13.09 -2.44 12.26
C VAL A 201 -11.98 -2.85 13.23
N ALA A 202 -11.73 -4.15 13.33
CA ALA A 202 -10.69 -4.69 14.17
C ALA A 202 -9.31 -4.60 13.48
N LEU A 203 -8.24 -4.56 14.28
CA LEU A 203 -6.86 -4.47 13.78
C LEU A 203 -6.48 -5.65 12.87
N ASN A 204 -7.08 -6.81 13.09
CA ASN A 204 -6.85 -8.03 12.31
C ASN A 204 -7.75 -8.14 11.06
N ASP A 205 -8.61 -7.16 10.79
CA ASP A 205 -9.44 -7.11 9.59
C ASP A 205 -8.60 -6.68 8.37
N ASN A 206 -9.19 -6.79 7.18
CA ASN A 206 -8.57 -6.35 5.93
C ASN A 206 -9.26 -5.10 5.35
N LEU A 207 -8.70 -4.57 4.26
CA LEU A 207 -9.20 -3.36 3.62
C LEU A 207 -10.59 -3.54 2.98
N LEU A 208 -10.95 -4.77 2.59
CA LEU A 208 -12.29 -5.09 2.09
C LEU A 208 -13.32 -4.99 3.21
N ASP A 209 -12.99 -5.45 4.42
CA ASP A 209 -13.85 -5.29 5.60
C ASP A 209 -14.08 -3.82 5.92
N ALA A 210 -13.03 -2.99 5.87
CA ALA A 210 -13.17 -1.54 6.03
C ALA A 210 -14.07 -0.90 4.95
N LYS A 211 -13.93 -1.32 3.68
CA LYS A 211 -14.82 -0.88 2.59
C LYS A 211 -16.27 -1.30 2.83
N ASN A 212 -16.50 -2.52 3.31
CA ASN A 212 -17.83 -3.03 3.61
C ASN A 212 -18.46 -2.32 4.82
N ALA A 213 -17.66 -2.03 5.85
CA ALA A 213 -18.07 -1.22 7.00
C ALA A 213 -18.50 0.18 6.55
N MET A 214 -17.78 0.83 5.64
CA MET A 214 -18.20 2.10 5.04
C MET A 214 -19.51 1.98 4.25
N LYS A 215 -19.67 0.93 3.44
CA LYS A 215 -20.90 0.71 2.65
C LYS A 215 -22.12 0.39 3.50
N SER A 216 -21.94 -0.13 4.72
CA SER A 216 -23.05 -0.52 5.59
C SER A 216 -23.87 0.65 6.10
N LEU A 217 -23.32 1.87 6.05
CA LEU A 217 -23.95 3.10 6.50
C LEU A 217 -23.98 4.10 5.34
N LYS A 218 -25.12 4.78 5.16
CA LYS A 218 -25.39 5.60 3.96
C LYS A 218 -24.33 6.68 3.71
N ASN A 219 -23.80 7.30 4.77
CA ASN A 219 -22.91 8.45 4.70
C ASN A 219 -21.56 8.20 5.39
N CYS A 220 -21.16 6.93 5.56
CA CYS A 220 -19.91 6.61 6.25
C CYS A 220 -18.71 6.79 5.32
N GLU A 221 -17.82 7.72 5.68
CA GLU A 221 -16.58 7.98 4.96
C GLU A 221 -15.33 7.63 5.76
N ASP A 222 -15.49 7.35 7.05
CA ASP A 222 -14.40 7.21 7.99
C ASP A 222 -14.55 5.90 8.78
N VAL A 223 -13.52 5.08 8.82
CA VAL A 223 -13.51 3.84 9.59
C VAL A 223 -12.36 3.88 10.57
N PHE A 224 -12.69 3.79 11.86
CA PHE A 224 -11.71 3.76 12.94
C PHE A 224 -11.29 2.33 13.24
N VAL A 225 -9.99 2.11 13.28
CA VAL A 225 -9.40 0.80 13.60
C VAL A 225 -9.18 0.74 15.10
N THR A 226 -9.72 -0.29 15.74
CA THR A 226 -9.51 -0.58 17.17
C THR A 226 -9.04 -2.02 17.34
N LYS A 227 -8.70 -2.42 18.57
CA LYS A 227 -8.27 -3.81 18.81
C LYS A 227 -9.37 -4.83 18.48
N THR A 228 -10.63 -4.55 18.81
CA THR A 228 -11.74 -5.50 18.64
C THR A 228 -12.81 -5.09 17.62
N GLY A 229 -12.64 -3.94 16.97
CA GLY A 229 -13.65 -3.38 16.07
C GLY A 229 -14.81 -2.69 16.79
N ARG A 230 -14.61 -2.28 18.04
CA ARG A 230 -15.65 -1.61 18.87
C ARG A 230 -15.26 -0.17 19.17
N GLY A 231 -16.23 0.73 19.13
CA GLY A 231 -16.01 2.14 19.47
C GLY A 231 -15.71 2.44 20.95
N THR A 232 -15.85 1.44 21.83
CA THR A 232 -15.45 1.54 23.24
C THR A 232 -13.95 1.33 23.46
N ASP A 233 -13.26 0.80 22.46
CA ASP A 233 -11.83 0.52 22.55
C ASP A 233 -11.00 1.73 22.08
N PRO A 234 -9.74 1.87 22.55
CA PRO A 234 -8.82 2.86 22.02
C PRO A 234 -8.64 2.74 20.50
N VAL A 235 -8.69 3.89 19.82
CA VAL A 235 -8.38 4.01 18.40
C VAL A 235 -6.89 3.79 18.16
N LEU A 236 -6.58 2.90 17.21
CA LEU A 236 -5.23 2.58 16.76
C LEU A 236 -4.91 3.24 15.42
N GLY A 237 -5.92 3.46 14.59
CA GLY A 237 -5.77 4.16 13.31
C GLY A 237 -7.09 4.52 12.64
N LEU A 238 -6.98 5.16 11.47
CA LEU A 238 -8.10 5.65 10.68
C LEU A 238 -7.92 5.29 9.21
N ILE A 239 -8.97 4.72 8.61
CA ILE A 239 -9.11 4.51 7.17
C ILE A 239 -10.18 5.46 6.65
N THR A 240 -9.82 6.29 5.68
CA THR A 240 -10.76 7.23 5.03
C THR A 240 -11.19 6.69 3.66
N ASN A 241 -12.33 7.18 3.17
CA ASN A 241 -12.81 6.91 1.81
C ASN A 241 -11.74 7.14 0.72
N ASN A 242 -10.86 8.13 0.91
CA ASN A 242 -9.73 8.39 0.00
C ASN A 242 -8.76 7.21 -0.09
N ILE A 243 -8.51 6.51 1.02
CA ILE A 243 -7.66 5.31 1.04
C ILE A 243 -8.38 4.19 0.27
N ILE A 244 -9.67 3.94 0.53
CA ILE A 244 -10.45 2.94 -0.21
C ILE A 244 -10.45 3.21 -1.72
N ILE A 245 -10.67 4.47 -2.13
CA ILE A 245 -10.67 4.88 -3.54
C ILE A 245 -9.30 4.66 -4.18
N LYS A 246 -8.21 4.97 -3.46
CA LYS A 246 -6.85 4.74 -3.94
C LYS A 246 -6.62 3.27 -4.29
N PHE A 247 -7.04 2.36 -3.42
CA PHE A 247 -6.88 0.92 -3.64
C PHE A 247 -7.95 0.31 -4.57
N SER A 248 -9.07 1.00 -4.81
CA SER A 248 -10.09 0.57 -5.77
C SER A 248 -9.68 0.80 -7.24
N LYS A 249 -8.71 1.67 -7.48
CA LYS A 249 -8.20 2.00 -8.83
C LYS A 249 -7.02 1.13 -9.27
N ILE A 250 -6.55 0.23 -8.39
CA ILE A 250 -5.44 -0.70 -8.62
C ILE A 250 -6.01 -2.05 -9.06
#